data_AF-A0A933RBH8-F1
#
_entry.id   AF-A0A933RBH8-F1
#
_cell.length_a   1.000
_cell.length_b   1.000
_cell.length_c   1.000
_cell.angle_alpha   90.00
_cell.angle_beta   90.00
_cell.angle_gamma   90.00
#
_symmetry.space_group_name_H-M   'P 1'
#
loop_
_entity.id
_entity.type
_entity.pdbx_description
1 polymer ?
#
loop_
_entity_poly.entity_id
_entity_poly.type
_entity_poly.pdbx_seq_one_letter_code
_entity_poly.pdbx_strand_id
1 'polypeptide(L)'
;GGILVDGEVRYGIEIPGLGSWLARGSVDREVIGFDQIPDEDEPPANVVHIAFQLMVGIGTGLALLGVVAAWLRRRWRRRDRDLTSSRRILWLVLLAGPASIVALEAGWTVTEVGRQPWIVHDVLRVRDAVTPNGGVWVSLGVIVVVYVGMATAATIVLRSMSRRWRQGEVDLPTPYGPPDHHTLEAGR
;
A
#
# COMPACT_ATOMS: atom_id res chain seq x y z
N GLY A 1 -17.29 -3.12 14.26
CA GLY A 1 -16.03 -3.74 13.81
C GLY A 1 -15.86 -5.03 14.57
N GLY A 2 -15.23 -6.06 14.02
CA GLY A 2 -15.10 -7.38 14.63
C GLY A 2 -14.81 -8.45 13.57
N ILE A 3 -14.37 -9.62 14.00
CA ILE A 3 -14.07 -10.77 13.13
C ILE A 3 -15.25 -11.72 13.23
N LEU A 4 -15.85 -12.10 12.09
CA LEU A 4 -16.86 -13.15 12.04
C LEU A 4 -16.19 -14.51 12.29
N VAL A 5 -16.54 -15.20 13.36
CA VAL A 5 -16.14 -16.60 13.59
C VAL A 5 -17.42 -17.38 13.75
N ASP A 6 -17.70 -18.31 12.83
CA ASP A 6 -18.88 -19.18 12.83
C ASP A 6 -20.22 -18.42 12.94
N GLY A 7 -20.36 -17.30 12.21
CA GLY A 7 -21.58 -16.47 12.21
C GLY A 7 -21.71 -15.50 13.38
N GLU A 8 -20.76 -15.50 14.34
CA GLU A 8 -20.75 -14.57 15.47
C GLU A 8 -19.60 -13.56 15.35
N VAL A 9 -19.90 -12.28 15.57
CA VAL A 9 -18.90 -11.21 15.61
C VAL A 9 -18.10 -11.28 16.91
N ARG A 10 -16.83 -11.69 16.84
CA ARG A 10 -15.89 -11.71 17.96
C ARG A 10 -14.88 -10.56 17.87
N TYR A 11 -14.40 -10.10 19.02
CA TYR A 11 -13.42 -9.00 19.16
C TYR A 11 -13.90 -7.64 18.62
N GLY A 12 -15.21 -7.42 18.63
CA GLY A 12 -15.76 -6.22 18.07
C GLY A 12 -15.74 -5.02 19.02
N ILE A 13 -14.97 -4.00 18.69
CA ILE A 13 -15.18 -2.65 19.24
C ILE A 13 -16.21 -1.98 18.34
N GLU A 14 -17.44 -1.90 18.82
CA GLU A 14 -18.53 -1.23 18.14
C GLU A 14 -18.61 0.21 18.62
N ILE A 15 -18.33 1.16 17.72
CA ILE A 15 -18.58 2.58 17.98
C ILE A 15 -19.92 2.90 17.29
N PRO A 16 -20.99 3.17 18.06
CA PRO A 16 -22.32 3.40 17.50
C PRO A 16 -22.31 4.59 16.52
N GLY A 17 -22.96 4.44 15.37
CA GLY A 17 -23.22 5.54 14.42
C GLY A 17 -22.07 5.96 13.50
N LEU A 18 -20.81 5.60 13.78
CA LEU A 18 -19.68 5.91 12.88
C LEU A 18 -19.80 5.19 11.54
N GLY A 19 -20.26 3.93 11.53
CA GLY A 19 -20.47 3.15 10.31
C GLY A 19 -21.56 3.72 9.40
N SER A 20 -22.71 4.12 9.97
CA SER A 20 -23.83 4.68 9.22
C SER A 20 -23.52 6.10 8.69
N TRP A 21 -22.81 6.91 9.48
CA TRP A 21 -22.33 8.22 9.02
C TRP A 21 -21.29 8.12 7.88
N LEU A 22 -20.29 7.24 8.00
CA LEU A 22 -19.28 7.06 6.95
C LEU A 22 -19.85 6.44 5.66
N ALA A 23 -20.80 5.50 5.79
CA ALA A 23 -21.35 4.76 4.66
C ALA A 23 -22.49 5.50 3.93
N ARG A 24 -23.27 6.33 4.64
CA ARG A 24 -24.50 6.92 4.07
C ARG A 24 -24.75 8.38 4.45
N GLY A 25 -23.84 9.02 5.19
CA GLY A 25 -23.91 10.43 5.56
C GLY A 25 -24.99 10.79 6.58
N SER A 26 -25.63 9.79 7.21
CA SER A 26 -26.71 9.97 8.18
C SER A 26 -26.59 8.92 9.27
N VAL A 27 -26.85 9.27 10.53
CA VAL A 27 -26.70 8.34 11.68
C VAL A 27 -27.85 7.31 11.73
N ASP A 28 -29.00 7.61 11.11
CA ASP A 28 -30.24 6.83 11.24
C ASP A 28 -30.56 5.91 10.05
N ARG A 29 -29.70 5.81 9.02
CA ARG A 29 -29.96 4.87 7.92
C ARG A 29 -29.40 3.50 8.27
N GLU A 30 -30.29 2.52 8.28
CA GLU A 30 -29.96 1.12 8.47
C GLU A 30 -29.03 0.66 7.33
N VAL A 31 -27.85 0.17 7.72
CA VAL A 31 -26.92 -0.50 6.82
C VAL A 31 -27.45 -1.93 6.71
N ILE A 32 -27.68 -2.41 5.48
CA ILE A 32 -28.09 -3.79 5.22
C ILE A 32 -27.10 -4.69 5.94
N GLY A 33 -27.58 -5.44 6.93
CA GLY A 33 -26.78 -6.38 7.70
C GLY A 33 -26.26 -7.48 6.79
N PHE A 34 -25.08 -8.00 7.11
CA PHE A 34 -24.46 -9.10 6.36
C PHE A 34 -25.42 -10.31 6.29
N ASP A 35 -26.19 -10.54 7.36
CA ASP A 35 -27.23 -11.58 7.49
C ASP A 35 -28.39 -11.50 6.48
N GLN A 36 -28.49 -10.42 5.70
CA GLN A 36 -29.51 -10.26 4.65
C GLN A 36 -28.99 -10.66 3.26
N ILE A 37 -27.70 -10.98 3.12
CA ILE A 37 -27.09 -11.46 1.88
C ILE A 37 -27.22 -12.99 1.85
N PRO A 38 -27.63 -13.61 0.74
CA PRO A 38 -27.59 -15.06 0.61
C PRO A 38 -26.16 -15.59 0.81
N ASP A 39 -25.98 -16.67 1.58
CA ASP A 39 -24.66 -17.27 1.88
C ASP A 39 -23.78 -17.51 0.63
N GLU A 40 -24.39 -17.74 -0.54
CA GLU A 40 -23.69 -17.96 -1.81
C GLU A 40 -23.13 -16.69 -2.47
N ASP A 41 -23.58 -15.51 -2.03
CA ASP A 41 -23.18 -14.19 -2.51
C ASP A 41 -22.33 -13.42 -1.48
N GLU A 42 -22.08 -14.02 -0.32
CA GLU A 42 -21.26 -13.42 0.72
C GLU A 42 -19.77 -13.39 0.32
N PRO A 43 -19.14 -12.20 0.23
CA PRO A 43 -17.69 -12.11 0.15
C PRO A 43 -17.07 -12.59 1.47
N PRO A 44 -15.81 -13.05 1.48
CA PRO A 44 -15.13 -13.45 2.71
C PRO A 44 -14.92 -12.23 3.63
N ALA A 45 -15.91 -11.97 4.48
CA ALA A 45 -16.07 -10.75 5.27
C ALA A 45 -14.86 -10.45 6.14
N ASN A 46 -14.25 -11.48 6.71
CA ASN A 46 -13.08 -11.38 7.57
C ASN A 46 -11.85 -10.79 6.87
N VAL A 47 -11.60 -11.25 5.63
CA VAL A 47 -10.44 -10.79 4.85
C VAL A 47 -10.62 -9.32 4.51
N VAL A 48 -11.82 -8.95 4.05
CA VAL A 48 -12.16 -7.56 3.72
C VAL A 48 -12.10 -6.68 4.97
N HIS A 49 -12.60 -7.16 6.11
CA HIS A 49 -12.60 -6.41 7.36
C HIS A 49 -11.19 -6.11 7.86
N ILE A 50 -10.32 -7.13 7.90
CA ILE A 50 -8.92 -6.96 8.36
C ILE A 50 -8.15 -6.07 7.38
N ALA A 51 -8.33 -6.27 6.07
CA ALA A 51 -7.70 -5.43 5.05
C ALA A 51 -8.16 -3.96 5.17
N PHE A 52 -9.44 -3.72 5.43
CA PHE A 52 -9.97 -2.37 5.64
C PHE A 52 -9.36 -1.71 6.88
N GLN A 53 -9.32 -2.41 8.01
CA GLN A 53 -8.70 -1.90 9.23
C GLN A 53 -7.22 -1.58 9.03
N LEU A 54 -6.49 -2.44 8.31
CA LEU A 54 -5.08 -2.26 8.05
C LEU A 54 -4.84 -1.06 7.11
N MET A 55 -5.62 -0.92 6.05
CA MET A 55 -5.59 0.22 5.13
C MET A 55 -5.83 1.54 5.87
N VAL A 56 -6.93 1.63 6.64
CA VAL A 56 -7.29 2.84 7.37
C VAL A 56 -6.27 3.14 8.46
N GLY A 57 -5.87 2.13 9.24
CA GLY A 57 -4.90 2.29 10.33
C GLY A 57 -3.55 2.82 9.84
N ILE A 58 -3.01 2.23 8.77
CA ILE A 58 -1.76 2.71 8.18
C ILE A 58 -1.95 4.07 7.51
N GLY A 59 -3.02 4.26 6.73
CA GLY A 59 -3.28 5.53 6.04
C GLY A 59 -3.41 6.72 6.99
N THR A 60 -4.18 6.57 8.06
CA THR A 60 -4.29 7.57 9.12
C THR A 60 -2.96 7.76 9.86
N GLY A 61 -2.23 6.68 10.15
CA GLY A 61 -0.91 6.75 10.77
C GLY A 61 0.11 7.54 9.94
N LEU A 62 0.14 7.33 8.63
CA LEU A 62 0.99 8.05 7.69
C LEU A 62 0.60 9.53 7.58
N ALA A 63 -0.70 9.84 7.52
CA ALA A 63 -1.19 11.21 7.52
C ALA A 63 -0.79 11.96 8.80
N LEU A 64 -0.98 11.32 9.97
CA LEU A 64 -0.56 11.86 11.26
C LEU A 64 0.96 12.09 11.31
N LEU A 65 1.75 11.14 10.82
CA LEU A 65 3.20 11.30 10.73
C LEU A 65 3.57 12.52 9.87
N GLY A 66 2.92 12.73 8.74
CA GLY A 66 3.11 13.90 7.88
C GLY A 66 2.77 15.21 8.58
N VAL A 67 1.64 15.27 9.30
CA VAL A 67 1.22 16.45 10.07
C VAL A 67 2.20 16.74 11.21
N VAL A 68 2.60 15.72 11.96
CA VAL A 68 3.57 15.87 13.07
C VAL A 68 4.93 16.32 12.53
N ALA A 69 5.40 15.75 11.42
CA ALA A 69 6.64 16.17 10.78
C ALA A 69 6.56 17.63 10.30
N ALA A 70 5.45 18.06 9.68
CA ALA A 70 5.24 19.44 9.25
C ALA A 70 5.18 20.42 10.45
N TRP A 71 4.52 20.03 11.54
CA TRP A 71 4.43 20.82 12.75
C TRP A 71 5.79 20.97 13.44
N LEU A 72 6.54 19.87 13.58
CA LEU A 72 7.91 19.88 14.11
C LEU A 72 8.83 20.73 13.23
N ARG A 73 8.71 20.64 11.90
CA ARG A 73 9.45 21.50 10.96
C ARG A 73 9.19 22.97 11.21
N ARG A 74 7.93 23.39 11.37
CA ARG A 74 7.58 24.78 11.68
C ARG A 74 8.12 25.22 13.05
N ARG A 75 8.06 24.36 14.07
CA ARG A 75 8.50 24.68 15.44
C ARG A 75 10.02 24.73 15.58
N TRP A 76 10.74 23.87 14.85
CA TRP A 76 12.19 23.72 14.96
C TRP A 76 12.95 24.66 14.03
N ARG A 77 12.34 25.10 12.91
CA ARG A 77 12.84 26.26 12.13
C ARG A 77 12.97 27.54 12.95
N ARG A 78 12.17 27.68 14.02
CA ARG A 78 12.25 28.82 14.95
C ARG A 78 13.33 28.66 16.03
N ARG A 79 14.01 27.51 16.10
CA ARG A 79 14.98 27.15 17.15
C ARG A 79 16.32 26.63 16.60
N ASP A 80 16.58 26.79 15.29
CA ASP A 80 17.77 26.23 14.60
C ASP A 80 18.02 24.74 14.88
N ARG A 81 16.95 23.96 15.09
CA ARG A 81 17.06 22.50 15.23
C ARG A 81 16.63 21.83 13.96
N ASP A 82 17.43 20.87 13.53
CA ASP A 82 17.21 20.18 12.27
C ASP A 82 16.34 18.93 12.47
N LEU A 83 15.45 18.64 11.53
CA LEU A 83 14.53 17.49 11.62
C LEU A 83 15.27 16.16 11.63
N THR A 84 16.46 16.15 11.05
CA THR A 84 17.44 15.06 11.00
C THR A 84 18.05 14.73 12.35
N SER A 85 17.90 15.58 13.36
CA SER A 85 18.48 15.35 14.70
C SER A 85 17.76 14.23 15.49
N SER A 86 16.49 13.95 15.20
CA SER A 86 15.74 12.91 15.91
C SER A 86 15.77 11.57 15.17
N ARG A 87 16.56 10.64 15.68
CA ARG A 87 16.66 9.26 15.16
C ARG A 87 15.31 8.53 15.10
N ARG A 88 14.36 8.89 15.98
CA ARG A 88 13.01 8.31 16.00
C ARG A 88 12.18 8.72 14.78
N ILE A 89 12.26 9.99 14.38
CA ILE A 89 11.53 10.49 13.20
C ILE A 89 12.09 9.87 11.94
N LEU A 90 13.42 9.75 11.84
CA LEU A 90 14.07 9.10 10.70
C LEU A 90 13.65 7.63 10.56
N TRP A 91 13.54 6.88 11.66
CA TRP A 91 13.02 5.51 11.62
C TRP A 91 11.56 5.44 11.20
N LEU A 92 10.70 6.33 11.70
CA LEU A 92 9.30 6.38 11.30
C LEU A 92 9.13 6.70 9.81
N VAL A 93 9.93 7.65 9.30
CA VAL A 93 9.93 8.00 7.86
C VAL A 93 10.48 6.85 7.01
N LEU A 94 11.49 6.12 7.50
CA LEU A 94 12.00 4.93 6.81
C LEU A 94 10.93 3.84 6.72
N LEU A 95 10.19 3.59 7.81
CA LEU A 95 9.11 2.60 7.85
C LEU A 95 7.86 3.05 7.09
N ALA A 96 7.67 4.36 6.89
CA ALA A 96 6.53 4.89 6.17
C ALA A 96 6.44 4.41 4.72
N GLY A 97 7.59 4.23 4.04
CA GLY A 97 7.65 3.75 2.65
C GLY A 97 7.11 2.32 2.51
N PRO A 98 7.67 1.32 3.22
CA PRO A 98 7.11 -0.03 3.22
C PRO A 98 5.66 -0.06 3.69
N ALA A 99 5.32 0.70 4.74
CA ALA A 99 3.95 0.74 5.26
C ALA A 99 2.94 1.24 4.20
N SER A 100 3.30 2.24 3.38
CA SER A 100 2.39 2.73 2.34
C SER A 100 2.12 1.69 1.25
N ILE A 101 3.09 0.82 0.95
CA ILE A 101 2.88 -0.31 0.02
C ILE A 101 1.89 -1.30 0.63
N VAL A 102 2.06 -1.66 1.90
CA VAL A 102 1.12 -2.58 2.57
C VAL A 102 -0.30 -1.99 2.61
N ALA A 103 -0.43 -0.69 2.87
CA ALA A 103 -1.74 -0.02 2.84
C ALA A 103 -2.38 -0.03 1.45
N LEU A 104 -1.57 0.11 0.38
CA LEU A 104 -2.02 0.03 -1.00
C LEU A 104 -2.55 -1.37 -1.33
N GLU A 105 -1.79 -2.43 -1.01
CA GLU A 105 -2.19 -3.82 -1.23
C GLU A 105 -3.45 -4.18 -0.44
N ALA A 106 -3.56 -3.67 0.79
CA ALA A 106 -4.77 -3.84 1.61
C ALA A 106 -5.99 -3.16 0.98
N GLY A 107 -5.82 -1.95 0.42
CA GLY A 107 -6.89 -1.26 -0.32
C GLY A 107 -7.37 -2.06 -1.53
N TRP A 108 -6.44 -2.60 -2.33
CA TRP A 108 -6.77 -3.50 -3.44
C TRP A 108 -7.49 -4.76 -2.98
N THR A 109 -7.06 -5.33 -1.85
CA THR A 109 -7.71 -6.50 -1.25
C THR A 109 -9.15 -6.18 -0.87
N VAL A 110 -9.41 -5.03 -0.24
CA VAL A 110 -10.78 -4.59 0.10
C VAL A 110 -11.65 -4.49 -1.16
N THR A 111 -11.13 -3.91 -2.25
CA THR A 111 -11.93 -3.69 -3.46
C THR A 111 -12.14 -4.95 -4.30
N GLU A 112 -11.12 -5.81 -4.43
CA GLU A 112 -11.18 -7.01 -5.28
C GLU A 112 -11.84 -8.18 -4.55
N VAL A 113 -11.49 -8.40 -3.29
CA VAL A 113 -12.08 -9.48 -2.48
C VAL A 113 -13.49 -9.10 -2.04
N GLY A 114 -13.75 -7.81 -1.79
CA GLY A 114 -15.09 -7.33 -1.43
C GLY A 114 -16.12 -7.44 -2.56
N ARG A 115 -15.70 -7.59 -3.82
CA ARG A 115 -16.59 -7.79 -4.97
C ARG A 115 -16.87 -9.27 -5.26
N GLN A 116 -16.14 -10.20 -4.65
CA GLN A 116 -16.42 -11.63 -4.80
C GLN A 116 -17.86 -11.92 -4.32
N PRO A 117 -18.60 -12.84 -4.96
CA PRO A 117 -18.22 -13.73 -6.08
C PRO A 117 -18.44 -13.14 -7.48
N TRP A 118 -18.64 -11.83 -7.61
CA TRP A 118 -19.04 -11.17 -8.85
C TRP A 118 -17.85 -10.54 -9.60
N ILE A 119 -17.82 -10.75 -10.92
CA ILE A 119 -16.97 -9.95 -11.82
C ILE A 119 -17.73 -8.68 -12.22
N VAL A 120 -18.97 -8.88 -12.67
CA VAL A 120 -19.95 -7.82 -12.93
C VAL A 120 -21.17 -8.14 -12.08
N HIS A 121 -21.54 -7.22 -11.18
CA HIS A 121 -22.65 -7.40 -10.25
C HIS A 121 -23.93 -7.79 -10.98
N ASP A 122 -24.63 -8.82 -10.50
CA ASP A 122 -25.85 -9.41 -11.08
C ASP A 122 -25.76 -9.93 -12.53
N VAL A 123 -24.58 -9.88 -13.16
CA VAL A 123 -24.41 -10.24 -14.58
C VAL A 123 -23.49 -11.44 -14.76
N LEU A 124 -22.34 -11.45 -14.10
CA LEU A 124 -21.31 -12.48 -14.31
C LEU A 124 -20.60 -12.86 -13.01
N ARG A 125 -20.70 -14.14 -12.63
CA ARG A 125 -19.98 -14.72 -11.49
C ARG A 125 -18.59 -15.20 -11.90
N VAL A 126 -17.67 -15.17 -10.94
CA VAL A 126 -16.28 -15.61 -11.14
C VAL A 126 -16.20 -17.08 -11.59
N ARG A 127 -17.04 -17.96 -11.02
CA ARG A 127 -17.08 -19.40 -11.35
C ARG A 127 -17.39 -19.66 -12.83
N ASP A 128 -18.22 -18.82 -13.44
CA ASP A 128 -18.69 -19.01 -14.82
C ASP A 128 -17.68 -18.47 -15.86
N ALA A 129 -16.71 -17.66 -15.41
CA ALA A 129 -15.67 -17.08 -16.26
C ALA A 129 -14.38 -17.93 -16.34
N VAL A 130 -14.27 -19.00 -15.53
CA VAL A 130 -13.06 -19.83 -15.51
C VAL A 130 -13.04 -20.79 -16.70
N THR A 131 -11.96 -20.79 -17.47
CA THR A 131 -11.76 -21.74 -18.58
C THR A 131 -11.24 -23.08 -18.05
N PRO A 132 -11.75 -24.23 -18.53
CA PRO A 132 -11.23 -25.55 -18.18
C PRO A 132 -9.90 -25.82 -18.88
N ASN A 133 -8.83 -25.17 -18.44
CA ASN A 133 -7.47 -25.40 -18.92
C ASN A 133 -6.60 -25.95 -17.79
N GLY A 134 -6.00 -27.13 -17.99
CA GLY A 134 -5.12 -27.77 -16.99
C GLY A 134 -3.74 -27.10 -16.85
N GLY A 135 -3.35 -26.23 -17.79
CA GLY A 135 -2.03 -25.60 -17.83
C GLY A 135 -1.85 -24.37 -16.94
N VAL A 136 -2.88 -23.94 -16.20
CA VAL A 136 -2.88 -22.66 -15.46
C VAL A 136 -1.74 -22.56 -14.45
N TRP A 137 -1.43 -23.67 -13.74
CA TRP A 137 -0.35 -23.71 -12.77
C TRP A 137 1.04 -23.50 -13.39
N VAL A 138 1.26 -24.00 -14.61
CA VAL A 138 2.53 -23.82 -15.32
C VAL A 138 2.67 -22.37 -15.77
N SER A 139 1.63 -21.79 -16.37
CA SER A 139 1.65 -20.37 -16.77
C SER A 139 1.83 -19.45 -15.57
N LEU A 140 1.16 -19.73 -14.45
CA LEU A 140 1.30 -18.99 -13.21
C LEU A 140 2.74 -19.07 -12.68
N GLY A 141 3.33 -20.28 -12.67
CA GLY A 141 4.72 -20.48 -12.24
C GLY A 141 5.72 -19.67 -13.07
N VAL A 142 5.58 -19.69 -14.41
CA VAL A 142 6.43 -18.90 -15.31
C VAL A 142 6.29 -17.41 -15.03
N ILE A 143 5.05 -16.92 -14.91
CA ILE A 143 4.77 -15.51 -14.63
C ILE A 143 5.40 -15.09 -13.29
N VAL A 144 5.24 -15.89 -12.24
CA VAL A 144 5.83 -15.65 -10.92
C VAL A 144 7.35 -15.56 -11.01
N VAL A 145 8.01 -16.50 -11.70
CA VAL A 145 9.48 -16.49 -11.87
C VAL A 145 9.94 -15.22 -12.58
N VAL A 146 9.24 -14.80 -13.64
CA VAL A 146 9.57 -13.56 -14.37
C VAL A 146 9.43 -12.34 -13.47
N TYR A 147 8.32 -12.20 -12.74
CA TYR A 147 8.11 -11.05 -11.85
C TYR A 147 9.12 -11.02 -10.69
N VAL A 148 9.46 -12.17 -10.10
CA VAL A 148 10.50 -12.27 -9.06
C VAL A 148 11.88 -11.89 -9.62
N GLY A 149 12.21 -12.34 -10.83
CA GLY A 149 13.44 -11.96 -11.52
C GLY A 149 13.52 -10.46 -11.77
N MET A 150 12.45 -9.86 -12.30
CA MET A 150 12.36 -8.41 -12.52
C MET A 150 12.47 -7.60 -11.22
N ALA A 151 11.75 -8.00 -10.17
CA ALA A 151 11.80 -7.34 -8.87
C ALA A 151 13.21 -7.41 -8.25
N THR A 152 13.88 -8.55 -8.40
CA THR A 152 15.27 -8.75 -7.92
C THR A 152 16.24 -7.86 -8.68
N ALA A 153 16.16 -7.84 -10.02
CA ALA A 153 17.00 -6.99 -10.86
C ALA A 153 16.81 -5.50 -10.52
N ALA A 154 15.56 -5.04 -10.43
CA ALA A 154 15.23 -3.67 -10.03
C ALA A 154 15.80 -3.32 -8.65
N THR A 155 15.67 -4.22 -7.68
CA THR A 155 16.22 -4.02 -6.32
C THR A 155 17.75 -3.91 -6.33
N ILE A 156 18.43 -4.75 -7.13
CA ILE A 156 19.89 -4.70 -7.29
C ILE A 156 20.33 -3.37 -7.90
N VAL A 157 19.66 -2.93 -8.97
CA VAL A 157 19.95 -1.66 -9.64
C VAL A 157 19.73 -0.47 -8.71
N LEU A 158 18.60 -0.41 -8.01
CA LEU A 158 18.32 0.67 -7.05
C LEU A 158 19.35 0.68 -5.91
N ARG A 159 19.77 -0.50 -5.42
CA ARG A 159 20.82 -0.61 -4.40
C ARG A 159 22.19 -0.22 -4.94
N SER A 160 22.54 -0.56 -6.17
CA SER A 160 23.82 -0.17 -6.78
C SER A 160 23.87 1.34 -6.99
N MET A 161 22.81 1.95 -7.52
CA MET A 161 22.69 3.40 -7.67
C MET A 161 22.78 4.12 -6.31
N SER A 162 22.07 3.62 -5.29
CA SER A 162 22.11 4.18 -3.94
C SER A 162 23.48 4.05 -3.26
N ARG A 163 24.24 2.99 -3.56
CA ARG A 163 25.62 2.82 -3.08
C ARG A 163 26.56 3.81 -3.77
N ARG A 164 26.47 3.96 -5.09
CA ARG A 164 27.29 4.89 -5.88
C ARG A 164 27.06 6.35 -5.49
N TRP A 165 25.80 6.75 -5.31
CA TRP A 165 25.45 8.09 -4.83
C TRP A 165 26.09 8.40 -3.45
N ARG A 166 26.11 7.42 -2.54
CA ARG A 166 26.78 7.56 -1.24
C ARG A 166 28.30 7.67 -1.30
N GLN A 167 28.91 7.22 -2.39
CA GLN A 167 30.36 7.33 -2.61
C GLN A 167 30.76 8.69 -3.20
N GLY A 168 29.80 9.60 -3.46
CA GLY A 168 30.09 10.95 -3.96
C GLY A 168 30.41 11.00 -5.45
N GLU A 169 30.06 9.95 -6.20
CA GLU A 169 30.24 9.87 -7.65
C GLU A 169 29.13 10.71 -8.32
N VAL A 170 29.29 12.03 -8.33
CA VAL A 170 28.30 13.00 -8.85
C VAL A 170 28.54 13.30 -10.34
N ASP A 171 29.80 13.25 -10.79
CA ASP A 171 30.15 13.33 -12.21
C ASP A 171 30.27 11.93 -12.80
N LEU A 172 29.23 11.53 -13.52
CA LEU A 172 29.29 10.39 -14.41
C LEU A 172 29.67 10.90 -15.79
N PRO A 173 30.63 10.27 -16.49
CA PRO A 173 30.83 10.55 -17.90
C PRO A 173 29.51 10.23 -18.60
N THR A 174 28.76 11.26 -18.95
CA THR A 174 27.51 11.10 -19.67
C THR A 174 27.91 10.82 -21.12
N PRO A 175 27.54 9.67 -21.71
CA PRO A 175 27.92 9.37 -23.10
C PRO A 175 27.39 10.41 -24.10
N TYR A 176 26.44 11.25 -23.67
CA TYR A 176 25.74 12.24 -24.50
C TYR A 176 25.70 13.66 -23.88
N GLY A 177 26.48 13.95 -22.84
CA GLY A 177 26.53 15.29 -22.26
C GLY A 177 27.58 16.19 -22.93
N PRO A 178 27.47 17.52 -22.79
CA PRO A 178 28.53 18.44 -23.20
C PRO A 178 29.84 18.10 -22.44
N PRO A 179 31.02 18.16 -23.07
CA PRO A 179 32.28 17.84 -22.42
C PRO A 179 32.52 18.73 -21.18
N ASP A 180 32.86 18.10 -20.06
CA ASP A 180 33.12 18.79 -18.79
C ASP A 180 34.30 19.75 -18.93
N HIS A 181 34.15 21.00 -18.49
CA HIS A 181 35.17 22.06 -18.62
C HIS A 181 36.52 21.70 -17.96
N HIS A 182 36.52 20.74 -17.02
CA HIS A 182 37.72 20.25 -16.34
C HIS A 182 38.66 19.43 -17.24
N THR A 183 38.17 18.88 -18.35
CA THR A 183 39.00 18.12 -19.31
C THR A 183 39.73 19.02 -20.32
N LEU A 184 39.32 20.28 -20.46
CA LEU A 184 39.91 21.23 -21.42
C LEU A 184 41.21 21.86 -20.93
N GLU A 185 41.45 21.93 -19.62
CA GLU A 185 42.68 22.50 -19.05
C GLU A 185 43.83 21.51 -18.93
N ALA A 186 43.56 20.20 -18.91
CA ALA A 186 44.59 19.16 -18.83
C ALA A 186 45.28 18.84 -20.17
N GLY A 187 44.81 19.45 -21.27
CA GLY A 187 45.31 19.25 -22.64
C GLY A 187 46.06 20.44 -23.25
N ARG A 188 46.43 21.45 -22.46
CA ARG A 188 47.28 22.58 -22.85
C ARG A 188 48.56 22.59 -22.03
#